data_AF-B7KMJ1-F1
#
_entry.id   AF-B7KMJ1-F1
#
_cell.length_a   1.000
_cell.length_b   1.000
_cell.length_c   1.000
_cell.angle_alpha   90.00
_cell.angle_beta   90.00
_cell.angle_gamma   90.00
#
_symmetry.space_group_name_H-M   'P 1'
#
loop_
_entity.id
_entity.type
_entity.pdbx_description
1 polymer ?
#
loop_
_entity_poly.entity_id
_entity_poly.type
_entity_poly.pdbx_seq_one_letter_code
_entity_poly.pdbx_strand_id
1 'polypeptide(L)'
;MGQLHFLTGEKGGVGKSMCARVLLEYLNKVGIEYIFYDADRTSPDVGLVYEPSKYDKIIADVGRGTTTAPSDEATVKEEDYPTASQIVTVGGTTVGEESQMLSHIYFSEDEEDIFKADRLCDQALEDNIVVVNLPAQVEVILDRWFSQQRILESIESDADTKMYFWFVTDGSPESLELLSHSIKIFSQQIDHIVVCNLGLNRRAREGLALHEVAKQVNQLNIPVIDMPELIFSKPEMRCFKESRLKLSELADRTQRHPQFPLLDRILVKQRAKTFLDNCYASISSTEVFAPILVRMELEKEKAAKKKGRARKKTEPDPVTESTTTSNGHSANGVNSNTVTESNNNNGDSPLVVTAEPVSKSADQLMDEMNINLSEL
;
A
#
# COMPACT_ATOMS: atom_id res chain seq x y z
N MET A 1 15.55 -2.13 -1.23
CA MET A 1 14.67 -2.72 -0.23
C MET A 1 13.35 -3.08 -0.87
N GLY A 2 13.33 -4.25 -1.49
CA GLY A 2 12.11 -4.86 -1.99
C GLY A 2 11.19 -5.28 -0.87
N GLN A 3 9.88 -5.20 -1.10
CA GLN A 3 8.91 -5.78 -0.17
C GLN A 3 7.79 -6.47 -0.93
N LEU A 4 7.33 -7.61 -0.41
CA LEU A 4 6.19 -8.34 -0.93
C LEU A 4 5.10 -8.41 0.14
N HIS A 5 3.97 -7.76 -0.11
CA HIS A 5 2.85 -7.69 0.82
C HIS A 5 1.65 -8.47 0.30
N PHE A 6 1.26 -9.51 1.01
CA PHE A 6 0.05 -10.27 0.73
C PHE A 6 -1.08 -9.86 1.68
N LEU A 7 -2.25 -9.54 1.12
CA LEU A 7 -3.47 -9.32 1.87
C LEU A 7 -4.22 -10.65 1.95
N THR A 8 -4.21 -11.28 3.13
CA THR A 8 -4.81 -12.61 3.34
C THR A 8 -5.85 -12.58 4.47
N GLY A 9 -6.45 -13.72 4.78
CA GLY A 9 -7.49 -13.89 5.79
C GLY A 9 -8.27 -15.19 5.64
N GLU A 10 -7.91 -16.04 4.66
CA GLU A 10 -8.41 -17.38 4.26
C GLU A 10 -9.92 -17.58 4.18
N LYS A 11 -10.67 -17.16 5.19
CA LYS A 11 -12.12 -17.05 5.20
C LYS A 11 -12.62 -16.05 4.16
N GLY A 12 -13.69 -16.42 3.46
CA GLY A 12 -14.41 -15.56 2.54
C GLY A 12 -15.10 -14.40 3.28
N GLY A 13 -15.10 -13.20 2.67
CA GLY A 13 -15.89 -12.07 3.17
C GLY A 13 -15.33 -11.32 4.39
N VAL A 14 -14.15 -11.66 4.92
CA VAL A 14 -13.53 -10.96 6.07
C VAL A 14 -13.07 -9.52 5.79
N GLY A 15 -13.08 -9.09 4.52
CA GLY A 15 -12.74 -7.72 4.12
C GLY A 15 -11.34 -7.52 3.52
N LYS A 16 -10.70 -8.58 3.03
CA LYS A 16 -9.38 -8.53 2.35
C LYS A 16 -9.29 -7.43 1.29
N SER A 17 -10.24 -7.38 0.37
CA SER A 17 -10.27 -6.39 -0.70
C SER A 17 -10.35 -4.95 -0.15
N MET A 18 -11.14 -4.69 0.90
CA MET A 18 -11.17 -3.36 1.52
C MET A 18 -9.85 -3.00 2.20
N CYS A 19 -9.21 -3.96 2.86
CA CYS A 19 -7.86 -3.78 3.44
C CYS A 19 -6.83 -3.49 2.34
N ALA A 20 -6.88 -4.20 1.22
CA ALA A 20 -6.03 -3.95 0.05
C ALA A 20 -6.20 -2.52 -0.46
N ARG A 21 -7.44 -2.08 -0.70
CA ARG A 21 -7.73 -0.71 -1.13
C ARG A 21 -7.13 0.32 -0.18
N VAL A 22 -7.34 0.13 1.12
CA VAL A 22 -6.80 1.02 2.16
C VAL A 22 -5.26 1.06 2.15
N LEU A 23 -4.60 -0.10 1.99
CA LEU A 23 -3.14 -0.16 1.90
C LEU A 23 -2.62 0.59 0.67
N LEU A 24 -3.24 0.38 -0.51
CA LEU A 24 -2.87 1.10 -1.73
C LEU A 24 -3.07 2.62 -1.58
N GLU A 25 -4.17 3.04 -0.95
CA GLU A 25 -4.43 4.45 -0.65
C GLU A 25 -3.39 5.05 0.29
N TYR A 26 -2.93 4.29 1.29
CA TYR A 26 -1.84 4.68 2.18
C TYR A 26 -0.55 4.89 1.40
N LEU A 27 -0.14 3.91 0.58
CA LEU A 27 1.09 3.99 -0.24
C LEU A 27 1.05 5.21 -1.18
N ASN A 28 -0.08 5.43 -1.85
CA ASN A 28 -0.31 6.62 -2.68
C ASN A 28 -0.20 7.91 -1.86
N LYS A 29 -0.76 7.95 -0.65
CA LYS A 29 -0.75 9.14 0.22
C LYS A 29 0.65 9.52 0.69
N VAL A 30 1.53 8.55 0.92
CA VAL A 30 2.91 8.76 1.37
C VAL A 30 3.92 8.82 0.21
N GLY A 31 3.47 8.53 -1.02
CA GLY A 31 4.26 8.61 -2.24
C GLY A 31 5.20 7.43 -2.46
N ILE A 32 4.91 6.27 -1.87
CA ILE A 32 5.64 5.02 -2.15
C ILE A 32 5.09 4.45 -3.46
N GLU A 33 5.97 4.28 -4.44
CA GLU A 33 5.66 3.57 -5.68
C GLU A 33 5.52 2.07 -5.40
N TYR A 34 4.54 1.44 -6.03
CA TYR A 34 4.24 0.02 -5.84
C TYR A 34 3.75 -0.62 -7.13
N ILE A 35 3.87 -1.94 -7.21
CA ILE A 35 3.29 -2.80 -8.23
C ILE A 35 2.15 -3.59 -7.59
N PHE A 36 0.96 -3.52 -8.19
CA PHE A 36 -0.22 -4.19 -7.64
C PHE A 36 -0.71 -5.37 -8.50
N TYR A 37 -1.06 -6.46 -7.81
CA TYR A 37 -1.73 -7.62 -8.38
C TYR A 37 -2.96 -7.99 -7.53
N ASP A 38 -4.13 -7.97 -8.15
CA ASP A 38 -5.31 -8.68 -7.70
C ASP A 38 -5.27 -10.12 -8.21
N ALA A 39 -5.09 -11.09 -7.29
CA ALA A 39 -4.98 -12.51 -7.60
C ALA A 39 -6.32 -13.26 -7.51
N ASP A 40 -7.41 -12.55 -7.21
CA ASP A 40 -8.76 -13.10 -7.29
C ASP A 40 -9.22 -13.15 -8.75
N ARG A 41 -9.17 -14.34 -9.35
CA ARG A 41 -9.57 -14.55 -10.75
C ARG A 41 -11.05 -14.33 -10.99
N THR A 42 -11.89 -14.43 -9.95
CA THR A 42 -13.35 -14.44 -10.10
C THR A 42 -13.94 -13.05 -10.01
N SER A 43 -13.41 -12.23 -9.11
CA SER A 43 -13.88 -10.86 -8.88
C SER A 43 -12.70 -9.96 -8.48
N PRO A 44 -11.85 -9.53 -9.44
CA PRO A 44 -10.70 -8.66 -9.17
C PRO A 44 -11.14 -7.21 -8.89
N ASP A 45 -11.99 -7.03 -7.87
CA ASP A 45 -12.66 -5.79 -7.55
C ASP A 45 -11.69 -4.66 -7.20
N VAL A 46 -10.53 -5.00 -6.63
CA VAL A 46 -9.49 -4.01 -6.31
C VAL A 46 -8.75 -3.63 -7.59
N GLY A 47 -8.41 -4.62 -8.42
CA GLY A 47 -7.81 -4.43 -9.74
C GLY A 47 -8.64 -3.50 -10.63
N LEU A 48 -9.96 -3.69 -10.67
CA LEU A 48 -10.89 -2.86 -11.44
C LEU A 48 -10.96 -1.39 -10.99
N VAL A 49 -10.52 -1.08 -9.76
CA VAL A 49 -10.50 0.29 -9.23
C VAL A 49 -9.14 0.95 -9.43
N TYR A 50 -8.05 0.25 -9.14
CA TYR A 50 -6.71 0.86 -9.13
C TYR A 50 -5.97 0.70 -10.45
N GLU A 51 -6.27 -0.34 -11.22
CA GLU A 51 -5.63 -0.70 -12.50
C GLU A 51 -6.68 -1.10 -13.56
N PRO A 52 -7.71 -0.27 -13.82
CA PRO A 52 -8.86 -0.67 -14.67
C PRO A 52 -8.44 -1.12 -16.06
N SER A 53 -7.47 -0.45 -16.69
CA SER A 53 -6.97 -0.85 -18.02
C SER A 53 -6.29 -2.22 -18.06
N LYS A 54 -5.71 -2.66 -16.94
CA LYS A 54 -5.09 -4.00 -16.80
C LYS A 54 -6.20 -5.05 -16.62
N TYR A 55 -7.12 -4.81 -15.69
CA TYR A 55 -8.12 -5.81 -15.28
C TYR A 55 -9.36 -5.88 -16.17
N ASP A 56 -9.80 -4.79 -16.80
CA ASP A 56 -10.90 -4.84 -17.80
C ASP A 56 -10.50 -5.70 -19.01
N LYS A 57 -9.22 -5.68 -19.42
CA LYS A 57 -8.69 -6.57 -20.49
C LYS A 57 -8.73 -8.03 -20.06
N ILE A 58 -8.24 -8.33 -18.84
CA ILE A 58 -8.24 -9.69 -18.28
C ILE A 58 -9.67 -10.25 -18.28
N ILE A 59 -10.66 -9.48 -17.81
CA ILE A 59 -12.07 -9.92 -17.80
C ILE A 59 -12.60 -10.13 -19.23
N ALA A 60 -12.29 -9.22 -20.16
CA ALA A 60 -12.72 -9.33 -21.56
C ALA A 60 -12.15 -10.56 -22.28
N ASP A 61 -10.95 -10.99 -21.91
CA ASP A 61 -10.27 -12.13 -22.51
C ASP A 61 -10.74 -13.46 -21.90
N VAL A 62 -10.99 -13.50 -20.58
CA VAL A 62 -11.65 -14.64 -19.92
C VAL A 62 -13.06 -14.88 -20.47
N GLY A 63 -13.82 -13.81 -20.74
CA GLY A 63 -15.16 -13.88 -21.34
C GLY A 63 -15.19 -14.36 -22.80
N ARG A 64 -14.05 -14.41 -23.50
CA ARG A 64 -13.93 -14.93 -24.88
C ARG A 64 -13.50 -16.41 -24.92
N GLY A 65 -13.19 -17.02 -23.78
CA GLY A 65 -12.69 -18.40 -23.67
C GLY A 65 -13.76 -19.50 -23.55
N THR A 66 -15.07 -19.18 -23.55
CA THR A 66 -16.14 -20.19 -23.39
C THR A 66 -17.33 -19.94 -24.32
N THR A 67 -17.13 -20.13 -25.62
CA THR A 67 -18.23 -20.49 -26.53
C THR A 67 -17.86 -21.69 -27.38
N THR A 68 -17.85 -22.87 -26.76
CA THR A 68 -18.33 -24.06 -27.45
C THR A 68 -19.83 -24.15 -27.17
N ALA A 69 -20.63 -23.85 -28.19
CA ALA A 69 -22.07 -24.11 -28.15
C ALA A 69 -22.30 -25.62 -27.91
N PRO A 70 -23.39 -26.02 -27.23
CA PRO A 70 -23.73 -27.43 -27.10
C PRO A 70 -24.09 -27.95 -28.49
N SER A 71 -23.24 -28.79 -29.08
CA SER A 71 -23.61 -29.56 -30.25
C SER A 71 -24.55 -30.67 -29.80
N ASP A 72 -25.71 -30.70 -30.45
CA ASP A 72 -26.70 -31.76 -30.38
C ASP A 72 -26.09 -33.16 -30.55
N GLU A 73 -26.75 -34.10 -29.87
CA GLU A 73 -26.65 -35.56 -29.96
C GLU A 73 -25.84 -36.15 -31.12
N ALA A 74 -24.73 -36.85 -30.80
CA ALA A 74 -24.25 -37.97 -31.60
C ALA A 74 -23.43 -38.94 -30.73
N THR A 75 -24.04 -40.10 -30.48
CA THR A 75 -23.47 -41.42 -30.12
C THR A 75 -21.95 -41.56 -30.19
N VAL A 76 -21.35 -41.88 -29.04
CA VAL A 76 -19.97 -42.37 -28.91
C VAL A 76 -19.86 -43.77 -29.52
N LYS A 77 -18.94 -43.94 -30.48
CA LYS A 77 -18.29 -45.22 -30.77
C LYS A 77 -16.79 -45.04 -30.51
N GLU A 78 -16.24 -46.02 -29.79
CA GLU A 78 -14.81 -46.20 -29.57
C GLU A 78 -14.07 -46.37 -30.91
N GLU A 79 -12.94 -45.70 -31.06
CA GLU A 79 -11.66 -46.18 -31.64
C GLU A 79 -10.77 -44.98 -32.04
N ASP A 80 -9.45 -45.18 -31.91
CA ASP A 80 -8.34 -44.36 -32.40
C ASP A 80 -7.78 -43.21 -31.54
N TYR A 81 -6.78 -43.57 -30.71
CA TYR A 81 -5.67 -42.69 -30.34
C TYR A 81 -4.69 -42.56 -31.52
N PRO A 82 -4.34 -41.36 -32.02
CA PRO A 82 -3.19 -41.21 -32.88
C PRO A 82 -1.90 -41.11 -32.06
N THR A 83 -0.91 -41.87 -32.50
CA THR A 83 0.43 -42.03 -31.93
C THR A 83 1.32 -40.82 -32.25
N ALA A 84 2.26 -40.54 -31.35
CA ALA A 84 3.28 -39.50 -31.50
C ALA A 84 4.16 -39.72 -32.75
N SER A 85 3.98 -38.89 -33.77
CA SER A 85 5.05 -38.27 -34.57
C SER A 85 4.43 -37.45 -35.70
N GLN A 86 5.03 -36.28 -35.97
CA GLN A 86 4.68 -35.30 -37.02
C GLN A 86 3.52 -34.37 -36.56
N ILE A 87 3.70 -33.08 -36.27
CA ILE A 87 4.52 -32.05 -36.93
C ILE A 87 4.98 -31.03 -35.87
N VAL A 88 6.30 -30.83 -35.80
CA VAL A 88 6.89 -29.62 -35.21
C VAL A 88 6.60 -28.47 -36.16
N THR A 89 5.73 -27.55 -35.75
CA THR A 89 5.73 -26.18 -36.25
C THR A 89 6.00 -25.29 -35.05
N VAL A 90 7.27 -24.89 -34.91
CA VAL A 90 7.67 -23.81 -34.01
C VAL A 90 7.03 -22.53 -34.55
N GLY A 91 5.82 -22.23 -34.09
CA GLY A 91 5.22 -20.91 -34.21
C GLY A 91 5.89 -20.03 -33.17
N GLY A 92 6.70 -19.07 -33.62
CA GLY A 92 7.30 -18.09 -32.73
C GLY A 92 6.20 -17.33 -32.00
N THR A 93 6.13 -17.49 -30.68
CA THR A 93 5.29 -16.69 -29.80
C THR A 93 5.67 -15.24 -30.04
N THR A 94 4.70 -14.43 -30.47
CA THR A 94 4.96 -13.01 -30.63
C THR A 94 5.22 -12.44 -29.23
N VAL A 95 6.23 -11.58 -29.08
CA VAL A 95 6.62 -10.93 -27.82
C VAL A 95 5.43 -10.22 -27.11
N GLY A 96 4.34 -9.97 -27.85
CA GLY A 96 3.07 -9.44 -27.34
C GLY A 96 2.17 -10.45 -26.62
N GLU A 97 2.18 -11.74 -26.98
CA GLU A 97 1.33 -12.78 -26.37
C GLU A 97 1.90 -13.27 -25.03
N GLU A 98 3.22 -13.43 -24.92
CA GLU A 98 3.89 -13.74 -23.64
C GLU A 98 3.68 -12.60 -22.63
N SER A 99 3.83 -11.34 -23.08
CA SER A 99 3.57 -10.17 -22.24
C SER A 99 2.10 -10.06 -21.79
N GLN A 100 1.15 -10.63 -22.54
CA GLN A 100 -0.28 -10.62 -22.24
C GLN A 100 -0.66 -11.71 -21.22
N MET A 101 -0.16 -12.93 -21.38
CA MET A 101 -0.35 -14.04 -20.42
C MET A 101 0.31 -13.77 -19.06
N LEU A 102 1.44 -13.06 -19.03
CA LEU A 102 2.18 -12.71 -17.81
C LEU A 102 1.57 -11.55 -17.01
N SER A 103 0.50 -10.92 -17.49
CA SER A 103 -0.09 -9.72 -16.86
C SER A 103 -1.05 -10.04 -15.71
N HIS A 104 -1.67 -11.22 -15.72
CA HIS A 104 -2.59 -11.70 -14.69
C HIS A 104 -1.88 -12.73 -13.81
N ILE A 105 -1.53 -12.32 -12.59
CA ILE A 105 -0.96 -13.24 -11.59
C ILE A 105 -2.10 -13.86 -10.80
N TYR A 106 -2.06 -15.18 -10.68
CA TYR A 106 -2.96 -15.96 -9.86
C TYR A 106 -2.22 -17.19 -9.31
N PHE A 107 -2.79 -17.79 -8.28
CA PHE A 107 -2.29 -19.05 -7.71
C PHE A 107 -3.09 -20.21 -8.30
N SER A 108 -2.39 -21.26 -8.75
CA SER A 108 -2.96 -22.41 -9.46
C SER A 108 -2.38 -23.71 -8.94
N GLU A 109 -3.18 -24.78 -8.96
CA GLU A 109 -2.68 -26.15 -8.72
C GLU A 109 -2.03 -26.77 -9.97
N ASP A 110 -2.31 -26.17 -11.14
CA ASP A 110 -1.75 -26.56 -12.43
C ASP A 110 -0.24 -26.30 -12.46
N GLU A 111 0.52 -27.31 -12.89
CA GLU A 111 1.99 -27.33 -12.84
C GLU A 111 2.63 -26.33 -13.81
N GLU A 112 1.97 -25.98 -14.92
CA GLU A 112 2.50 -24.98 -15.86
C GLU A 112 2.21 -23.56 -15.34
N ASP A 113 1.06 -23.38 -14.71
CA ASP A 113 0.63 -22.07 -14.20
C ASP A 113 1.31 -21.67 -12.88
N ILE A 114 1.87 -22.62 -12.12
CA ILE A 114 2.45 -22.34 -10.80
C ILE A 114 3.59 -21.30 -10.86
N PHE A 115 4.31 -21.25 -11.98
CA PHE A 115 5.43 -20.33 -12.21
C PHE A 115 4.98 -18.88 -12.47
N LYS A 116 3.69 -18.64 -12.74
CA LYS A 116 3.19 -17.27 -12.96
C LYS A 116 3.37 -16.37 -11.74
N ALA A 117 3.35 -16.96 -10.54
CA ALA A 117 3.55 -16.24 -9.29
C ALA A 117 5.03 -15.88 -9.02
N ASP A 118 5.99 -16.53 -9.68
CA ASP A 118 7.43 -16.26 -9.49
C ASP A 118 7.80 -14.81 -9.80
N ARG A 119 7.08 -14.22 -10.75
CA ARG A 119 7.19 -12.79 -11.10
C ARG A 119 7.01 -11.88 -9.88
N LEU A 120 6.21 -12.27 -8.89
CA LEU A 120 6.07 -11.50 -7.64
C LEU A 120 7.40 -11.36 -6.91
N CYS A 121 8.18 -12.43 -6.88
CA CYS A 121 9.47 -12.49 -6.21
C CYS A 121 10.55 -11.77 -7.02
N ASP A 122 10.58 -11.98 -8.34
CA ASP A 122 11.49 -11.26 -9.23
C ASP A 122 11.34 -9.74 -9.06
N GLN A 123 10.10 -9.25 -9.05
CA GLN A 123 9.83 -7.82 -8.89
C GLN A 123 10.25 -7.31 -7.50
N ALA A 124 10.05 -8.09 -6.44
CA ALA A 124 10.51 -7.71 -5.10
C ALA A 124 12.06 -7.66 -5.04
N LEU A 125 12.75 -8.65 -5.62
CA LEU A 125 14.22 -8.69 -5.69
C LEU A 125 14.81 -7.55 -6.54
N GLU A 126 14.03 -6.97 -7.45
CA GLU A 126 14.35 -5.74 -8.18
C GLU A 126 14.08 -4.44 -7.37
N ASP A 127 14.08 -4.51 -6.04
CA ASP A 127 13.81 -3.40 -5.12
C ASP A 127 12.40 -2.79 -5.19
N ASN A 128 11.43 -3.46 -5.83
CA ASN A 128 10.05 -2.95 -5.89
C ASN A 128 9.24 -3.30 -4.64
N ILE A 129 8.25 -2.45 -4.35
CA ILE A 129 7.17 -2.77 -3.41
C ILE A 129 6.04 -3.44 -4.18
N VAL A 130 5.78 -4.72 -3.89
CA VAL A 130 4.77 -5.52 -4.57
C VAL A 130 3.62 -5.78 -3.59
N VAL A 131 2.40 -5.44 -3.99
CA VAL A 131 1.18 -5.65 -3.20
C VAL A 131 0.26 -6.64 -3.91
N VAL A 132 -0.15 -7.68 -3.20
CA VAL A 132 -0.95 -8.79 -3.74
C VAL A 132 -2.23 -8.97 -2.94
N ASN A 133 -3.38 -8.76 -3.55
CA ASN A 133 -4.67 -9.12 -2.95
C ASN A 133 -4.95 -10.60 -3.21
N LEU A 134 -4.95 -11.42 -2.16
CA LEU A 134 -5.16 -12.87 -2.29
C LEU A 134 -6.65 -13.25 -2.22
N PRO A 135 -7.07 -14.30 -2.97
CA PRO A 135 -8.41 -14.86 -2.83
C PRO A 135 -8.60 -15.56 -1.47
N ALA A 136 -9.82 -16.01 -1.19
CA ALA A 136 -10.07 -16.90 -0.05
C ALA A 136 -9.52 -18.32 -0.33
N GLN A 137 -9.20 -19.06 0.73
CA GLN A 137 -8.80 -20.48 0.66
C GLN A 137 -7.61 -20.74 -0.28
N VAL A 138 -6.61 -19.87 -0.27
CA VAL A 138 -5.44 -19.97 -1.16
C VAL A 138 -4.23 -20.57 -0.45
N GLU A 139 -4.26 -20.70 0.88
CA GLU A 139 -3.10 -21.06 1.70
C GLU A 139 -2.38 -22.32 1.23
N VAL A 140 -3.12 -23.38 0.89
CA VAL A 140 -2.52 -24.65 0.44
C VAL A 140 -1.73 -24.48 -0.85
N ILE A 141 -2.26 -23.70 -1.80
CA ILE A 141 -1.60 -23.43 -3.08
C ILE A 141 -0.39 -22.50 -2.85
N LEU A 142 -0.55 -21.53 -1.95
CA LEU A 142 0.49 -20.59 -1.59
C LEU A 142 1.67 -21.29 -0.88
N ASP A 143 1.40 -22.18 0.07
CA ASP A 143 2.39 -23.03 0.74
C ASP A 143 3.13 -23.93 -0.26
N ARG A 144 2.38 -24.53 -1.19
CA ARG A 144 2.96 -25.34 -2.27
C ARG A 144 3.93 -24.50 -3.12
N TRP A 145 3.53 -23.30 -3.53
CA TRP A 145 4.38 -22.41 -4.30
C TRP A 145 5.65 -22.03 -3.53
N PHE A 146 5.51 -21.65 -2.26
CA PHE A 146 6.65 -21.32 -1.40
C PHE A 146 7.62 -22.49 -1.20
N SER A 147 7.10 -23.68 -0.90
CA SER A 147 7.88 -24.87 -0.56
C SER A 147 8.53 -25.54 -1.78
N GLN A 148 7.81 -25.65 -2.91
CA GLN A 148 8.32 -26.37 -4.08
C GLN A 148 9.35 -25.57 -4.87
N GLN A 149 9.25 -24.24 -4.87
CA GLN A 149 10.09 -23.38 -5.70
C GLN A 149 11.26 -22.73 -4.94
N ARG A 150 11.47 -23.09 -3.65
CA ARG A 150 12.52 -22.49 -2.78
C ARG A 150 12.51 -20.95 -2.83
N ILE A 151 11.32 -20.39 -2.99
CA ILE A 151 11.07 -18.95 -3.15
C ILE A 151 11.50 -18.23 -1.88
N LEU A 152 11.17 -18.83 -0.74
CA LEU A 152 11.53 -18.34 0.58
C LEU A 152 13.05 -18.28 0.74
N GLU A 153 13.79 -19.31 0.29
CA GLU A 153 15.25 -19.32 0.36
C GLU A 153 15.88 -18.25 -0.54
N SER A 154 15.27 -17.99 -1.71
CA SER A 154 15.74 -16.96 -2.63
C SER A 154 15.60 -15.56 -2.02
N ILE A 155 14.49 -15.30 -1.33
CA ILE A 155 14.26 -14.02 -0.65
C ILE A 155 15.03 -13.93 0.67
N GLU A 156 15.18 -15.01 1.43
CA GLU A 156 16.03 -15.06 2.63
C GLU A 156 17.51 -14.79 2.30
N SER A 157 17.96 -15.12 1.10
CA SER A 157 19.33 -14.85 0.64
C SER A 157 19.59 -13.35 0.37
N ASP A 158 18.54 -12.57 0.15
CA ASP A 158 18.59 -11.12 0.01
C ASP A 158 18.15 -10.45 1.33
N ALA A 159 19.12 -10.00 2.12
CA ALA A 159 18.83 -9.43 3.44
C ALA A 159 17.97 -8.15 3.40
N ASP A 160 17.85 -7.48 2.24
CA ASP A 160 17.11 -6.23 2.05
C ASP A 160 15.68 -6.48 1.52
N THR A 161 15.29 -7.72 1.24
CA THR A 161 13.94 -8.05 0.75
C THR A 161 13.10 -8.66 1.87
N LYS A 162 11.87 -8.16 2.06
CA LYS A 162 10.97 -8.61 3.13
C LYS A 162 9.62 -9.06 2.60
N MET A 163 9.01 -10.05 3.28
CA MET A 163 7.65 -10.51 3.00
C MET A 163 6.73 -10.22 4.18
N TYR A 164 5.50 -9.83 3.87
CA TYR A 164 4.48 -9.51 4.86
C TYR A 164 3.13 -10.15 4.54
N PHE A 165 2.52 -10.75 5.56
CA PHE A 165 1.11 -11.13 5.55
C PHE A 165 0.28 -10.13 6.35
N TRP A 166 -0.54 -9.36 5.66
CA TRP A 166 -1.60 -8.57 6.28
C TRP A 166 -2.83 -9.49 6.44
N PHE A 167 -2.88 -10.21 7.56
CA PHE A 167 -3.95 -11.17 7.85
C PHE A 167 -5.19 -10.45 8.38
N VAL A 168 -6.23 -10.39 7.55
CA VAL A 168 -7.50 -9.74 7.87
C VAL A 168 -8.44 -10.72 8.58
N THR A 169 -8.91 -10.33 9.76
CA THR A 169 -9.83 -11.13 10.57
C THR A 169 -11.06 -10.35 10.99
N ASP A 170 -12.21 -11.01 11.03
CA ASP A 170 -13.44 -10.53 11.66
C ASP A 170 -13.51 -10.89 13.15
N GLY A 171 -12.45 -11.50 13.69
CA GLY A 171 -12.37 -12.01 15.07
C GLY A 171 -13.33 -13.15 15.39
N SER A 172 -13.93 -13.79 14.38
CA SER A 172 -14.67 -15.03 14.62
C SER A 172 -13.71 -16.18 14.94
N PRO A 173 -14.14 -17.19 15.72
CA PRO A 173 -13.29 -18.34 16.06
C PRO A 173 -12.68 -19.02 14.83
N GLU A 174 -13.46 -19.18 13.76
CA GLU A 174 -12.99 -19.73 12.48
C GLU A 174 -11.84 -18.89 11.87
N SER A 175 -12.01 -17.56 11.78
CA SER A 175 -10.98 -16.70 11.20
C SER A 175 -9.71 -16.66 12.07
N LEU A 176 -9.87 -16.77 13.38
CA LEU A 176 -8.75 -16.79 14.33
C LEU A 176 -8.02 -18.13 14.37
N GLU A 177 -8.70 -19.24 14.09
CA GLU A 177 -8.04 -20.54 13.90
C GLU A 177 -7.23 -20.56 12.60
N LEU A 178 -7.74 -19.95 11.53
CA LEU A 178 -6.97 -19.77 10.29
C LEU A 178 -5.73 -18.90 10.52
N LEU A 179 -5.84 -17.83 11.34
CA LEU A 179 -4.66 -17.04 11.75
C LEU A 179 -3.65 -17.88 12.53
N SER A 180 -4.12 -18.69 13.48
CA SER A 180 -3.29 -19.62 14.27
C SER A 180 -2.53 -20.59 13.37
N HIS A 181 -3.19 -21.09 12.33
CA HIS A 181 -2.57 -21.97 11.33
C HIS A 181 -1.53 -21.24 10.47
N SER A 182 -1.88 -20.10 9.89
CA SER A 182 -0.97 -19.25 9.09
C SER A 182 0.30 -18.90 9.86
N ILE A 183 0.17 -18.47 11.12
CA ILE A 183 1.33 -18.17 11.98
C ILE A 183 2.21 -19.41 12.14
N LYS A 184 1.63 -20.59 12.42
CA LYS A 184 2.40 -21.83 12.63
C LYS A 184 3.20 -22.23 11.39
N ILE A 185 2.66 -21.99 10.19
CA ILE A 185 3.31 -22.37 8.94
C ILE A 185 4.36 -21.33 8.53
N PHE A 186 3.99 -20.05 8.51
CA PHE A 186 4.76 -19.04 7.78
C PHE A 186 5.55 -18.07 8.66
N SER A 187 5.34 -18.01 9.98
CA SER A 187 5.92 -16.94 10.81
C SER A 187 7.44 -16.95 10.94
N GLN A 188 8.12 -18.02 10.48
CA GLN A 188 9.59 -18.05 10.46
C GLN A 188 10.17 -17.23 9.30
N GLN A 189 9.39 -17.03 8.23
CA GLN A 189 9.89 -16.53 6.94
C GLN A 189 9.10 -15.32 6.45
N ILE A 190 7.85 -15.18 6.90
CA ILE A 190 6.93 -14.12 6.52
C ILE A 190 6.43 -13.40 7.77
N ASP A 191 6.68 -12.10 7.82
CA ASP A 191 6.24 -11.25 8.92
C ASP A 191 4.72 -11.07 8.87
N HIS A 192 4.04 -11.31 9.98
CA HIS A 192 2.59 -11.14 10.05
C HIS A 192 2.22 -9.77 10.59
N ILE A 193 1.13 -9.21 10.07
CA ILE A 193 0.38 -8.10 10.64
C ILE A 193 -1.08 -8.53 10.73
N VAL A 194 -1.66 -8.49 11.93
CA VAL A 194 -3.07 -8.83 12.13
C VAL A 194 -3.92 -7.58 11.96
N VAL A 195 -4.90 -7.64 11.05
CA VAL A 195 -5.84 -6.56 10.78
C VAL A 195 -7.22 -6.96 11.31
N CYS A 196 -7.63 -6.40 12.45
CA CYS A 196 -8.97 -6.59 12.99
C CYS A 196 -9.98 -5.73 12.23
N ASN A 197 -10.87 -6.35 11.46
CA ASN A 197 -11.91 -5.64 10.71
C ASN A 197 -13.11 -5.31 11.62
N LEU A 198 -13.04 -4.15 12.27
CA LEU A 198 -14.09 -3.63 13.15
C LEU A 198 -15.35 -3.20 12.37
N GLY A 199 -15.21 -2.92 11.07
CA GLY A 199 -16.34 -2.62 10.19
C GLY A 199 -17.25 -3.81 9.90
N LEU A 200 -16.70 -5.02 9.95
CA LEU A 200 -17.48 -6.25 9.80
C LEU A 200 -17.96 -6.77 11.16
N ASN A 201 -17.08 -6.76 12.15
CA ASN A 201 -17.41 -7.13 13.52
C ASN A 201 -16.74 -6.18 14.51
N ARG A 202 -17.54 -5.34 15.18
CA ARG A 202 -17.05 -4.37 16.16
C ARG A 202 -16.30 -4.99 17.33
N ARG A 203 -16.51 -6.29 17.58
CA ARG A 203 -15.82 -7.06 18.62
C ARG A 203 -14.63 -7.87 18.08
N ALA A 204 -14.16 -7.64 16.85
CA ALA A 204 -13.07 -8.44 16.28
C ALA A 204 -11.82 -8.43 17.17
N ARG A 205 -11.48 -7.27 17.76
CA ARG A 205 -10.36 -7.11 18.71
C ARG A 205 -10.55 -7.90 20.00
N GLU A 206 -11.76 -7.87 20.55
CA GLU A 206 -12.13 -8.66 21.75
C GLU A 206 -12.06 -10.16 21.44
N GLY A 207 -12.57 -10.56 20.27
CA GLY A 207 -12.51 -11.93 19.77
C GLY A 207 -11.07 -12.44 19.70
N LEU A 208 -10.17 -11.66 19.10
CA LEU A 208 -8.75 -11.97 19.07
C LEU A 208 -8.19 -12.14 20.49
N ALA A 209 -8.43 -11.17 21.37
CA ALA A 209 -7.88 -11.17 22.74
C ALA A 209 -8.34 -12.37 23.59
N LEU A 210 -9.54 -12.88 23.34
CA LEU A 210 -10.10 -14.04 24.04
C LEU A 210 -9.71 -15.38 23.42
N HIS A 211 -9.27 -15.40 22.17
CA HIS A 211 -8.86 -16.61 21.47
C HIS A 211 -7.44 -17.04 21.86
N GLU A 212 -7.16 -18.34 21.79
CA GLU A 212 -5.87 -18.90 22.17
C GLU A 212 -4.69 -18.38 21.31
N VAL A 213 -4.97 -18.02 20.05
CA VAL A 213 -4.00 -17.42 19.11
C VAL A 213 -3.39 -16.12 19.64
N ALA A 214 -4.07 -15.38 20.52
CA ALA A 214 -3.50 -14.18 21.14
C ALA A 214 -2.17 -14.45 21.83
N LYS A 215 -1.97 -15.66 22.37
CA LYS A 215 -0.69 -16.05 22.98
C LYS A 215 0.43 -16.03 21.95
N GLN A 216 0.19 -16.61 20.76
CA GLN A 216 1.19 -16.64 19.67
C GLN A 216 1.46 -15.22 19.15
N VAL A 217 0.41 -14.43 18.93
CA VAL A 217 0.52 -13.02 18.50
C VAL A 217 1.39 -12.23 19.48
N ASN A 218 1.15 -12.35 20.78
CA ASN A 218 1.94 -11.67 21.80
C ASN A 218 3.37 -12.20 21.91
N GLN A 219 3.57 -13.53 21.83
CA GLN A 219 4.90 -14.15 21.91
C GLN A 219 5.82 -13.73 20.77
N LEU A 220 5.25 -13.58 19.56
CA LEU A 220 5.97 -13.17 18.37
C LEU A 220 6.00 -11.65 18.17
N ASN A 221 5.39 -10.87 19.08
CA ASN A 221 5.19 -9.42 18.95
C ASN A 221 4.56 -9.01 17.60
N ILE A 222 3.62 -9.82 17.10
CA ILE A 222 2.94 -9.56 15.83
C ILE A 222 2.12 -8.26 15.96
N PRO A 223 2.36 -7.25 15.10
CA PRO A 223 1.56 -6.03 15.11
C PRO A 223 0.08 -6.31 14.88
N VAL A 224 -0.78 -5.70 15.72
CA VAL A 224 -2.24 -5.83 15.60
C VAL A 224 -2.85 -4.45 15.42
N ILE A 225 -3.45 -4.23 14.25
CA ILE A 225 -4.08 -2.96 13.87
C ILE A 225 -5.58 -3.12 13.64
N ASP A 226 -6.29 -2.01 13.70
CA ASP A 226 -7.74 -1.97 13.52
C ASP A 226 -8.10 -1.32 12.18
N MET A 227 -8.96 -1.98 11.41
CA MET A 227 -9.66 -1.35 10.28
C MET A 227 -11.06 -0.96 10.75
N PRO A 228 -11.37 0.35 10.90
CA PRO A 228 -12.64 0.82 11.45
C PRO A 228 -13.83 0.55 10.52
N GLU A 229 -15.04 0.88 10.98
CA GLU A 229 -16.23 0.84 10.14
C GLU A 229 -16.24 2.01 9.13
N LEU A 230 -16.43 1.70 7.85
CA LEU A 230 -16.82 2.70 6.86
C LEU A 230 -18.32 2.97 6.98
N ILE A 231 -18.66 4.04 7.72
CA ILE A 231 -20.04 4.34 8.13
C ILE A 231 -20.86 4.91 6.96
N PHE A 232 -21.40 4.03 6.12
CA PHE A 232 -22.35 4.35 5.07
C PHE A 232 -23.70 3.67 5.32
N SER A 233 -24.79 4.34 4.93
CA SER A 233 -26.08 3.67 4.80
C SER A 233 -26.02 2.60 3.71
N LYS A 234 -26.94 1.63 3.73
CA LYS A 234 -26.99 0.56 2.72
C LYS A 234 -27.01 1.10 1.27
N PRO A 235 -27.80 2.14 0.93
CA PRO A 235 -27.77 2.73 -0.40
C PRO A 235 -26.42 3.39 -0.75
N GLU A 236 -25.80 4.09 0.21
CA GLU A 236 -24.49 4.72 0.02
C GLU A 236 -23.40 3.68 -0.24
N MET A 237 -23.39 2.60 0.54
CA MET A 237 -22.44 1.49 0.37
C MET A 237 -22.63 0.77 -0.97
N ARG A 238 -23.87 0.52 -1.40
CA ARG A 238 -24.15 -0.07 -2.72
C ARG A 238 -23.64 0.83 -3.84
N CYS A 239 -24.00 2.11 -3.79
CA CYS A 239 -23.56 3.10 -4.77
C CYS A 239 -22.02 3.20 -4.83
N PHE A 240 -21.34 3.18 -3.67
CA PHE A 240 -19.88 3.17 -3.61
C PHE A 240 -19.28 1.95 -4.31
N LYS A 241 -19.78 0.73 -4.03
CA LYS A 241 -19.29 -0.50 -4.66
C LYS A 241 -19.47 -0.49 -6.19
N GLU A 242 -20.60 0.01 -6.67
CA GLU A 242 -20.91 0.12 -8.11
C GLU A 242 -20.09 1.21 -8.81
N SER A 243 -19.67 2.24 -8.07
CA SER A 243 -19.00 3.42 -8.64
C SER A 243 -17.58 3.20 -9.15
N ARG A 244 -16.90 2.14 -8.66
CA ARG A 244 -15.46 1.90 -8.84
C ARG A 244 -14.55 3.09 -8.47
N LEU A 245 -15.03 4.07 -7.71
CA LEU A 245 -14.23 5.21 -7.26
C LEU A 245 -13.20 4.79 -6.22
N LYS A 246 -12.00 5.39 -6.27
CA LYS A 246 -11.03 5.28 -5.17
C LYS A 246 -11.58 5.91 -3.89
N LEU A 247 -11.11 5.45 -2.74
CA LEU A 247 -11.56 6.00 -1.45
C LEU A 247 -11.08 7.45 -1.29
N SER A 248 -9.87 7.76 -1.77
CA SER A 248 -9.33 9.13 -1.74
C SER A 248 -10.12 10.08 -2.65
N GLU A 249 -10.50 9.64 -3.85
CA GLU A 249 -11.37 10.41 -4.76
C GLU A 249 -12.72 10.70 -4.11
N LEU A 250 -13.33 9.68 -3.48
CA LEU A 250 -14.58 9.86 -2.73
C LEU A 250 -14.41 10.85 -1.55
N ALA A 251 -13.31 10.73 -0.81
CA ALA A 251 -13.01 11.58 0.34
C ALA A 251 -12.70 13.04 -0.05
N ASP A 252 -12.28 13.29 -1.30
CA ASP A 252 -11.96 14.63 -1.78
C ASP A 252 -13.22 15.48 -1.96
N ARG A 253 -13.34 16.50 -1.10
CA ARG A 253 -14.46 17.45 -1.09
C ARG A 253 -14.45 18.40 -2.29
N THR A 254 -13.35 18.52 -3.02
CA THR A 254 -13.25 19.35 -4.22
C THR A 254 -13.75 18.60 -5.45
N GLN A 255 -13.62 17.27 -5.47
CA GLN A 255 -14.14 16.43 -6.53
C GLN A 255 -15.65 16.24 -6.41
N ARG A 256 -16.31 16.07 -7.55
CA ARG A 256 -17.75 15.79 -7.66
C ARG A 256 -17.94 14.60 -8.58
N HIS A 257 -18.95 13.80 -8.29
CA HIS A 257 -19.36 12.63 -9.05
C HIS A 257 -20.86 12.76 -9.37
N PRO A 258 -21.25 13.58 -10.36
CA PRO A 258 -22.66 13.83 -10.70
C PRO A 258 -23.45 12.57 -11.04
N GLN A 259 -22.76 11.53 -11.55
CA GLN A 259 -23.32 10.20 -11.83
C GLN A 259 -23.66 9.40 -10.56
N PHE A 260 -23.09 9.78 -9.41
CA PHE A 260 -23.34 9.20 -8.09
C PHE A 260 -23.72 10.28 -7.06
N PRO A 261 -24.88 10.96 -7.20
CA PRO A 261 -25.27 12.08 -6.33
C PRO A 261 -25.30 11.75 -4.84
N LEU A 262 -25.55 10.48 -4.52
CA LEU A 262 -25.55 9.97 -3.15
C LEU A 262 -24.18 10.05 -2.50
N LEU A 263 -23.10 9.86 -3.27
CA LEU A 263 -21.71 9.90 -2.83
C LEU A 263 -21.17 11.33 -2.71
N ASP A 264 -21.77 12.29 -3.43
CA ASP A 264 -21.39 13.71 -3.39
C ASP A 264 -21.88 14.46 -2.13
N ARG A 265 -22.64 13.79 -1.26
CA ARG A 265 -23.06 14.36 0.01
C ARG A 265 -21.85 14.65 0.90
N ILE A 266 -21.79 15.86 1.45
CA ILE A 266 -20.67 16.32 2.30
C ILE A 266 -20.36 15.34 3.44
N LEU A 267 -21.39 14.77 4.08
CA LEU A 267 -21.21 13.81 5.16
C LEU A 267 -20.63 12.47 4.68
N VAL A 268 -20.95 12.00 3.47
CA VAL A 268 -20.38 10.77 2.90
C VAL A 268 -18.88 10.97 2.66
N LYS A 269 -18.51 12.08 2.02
CA LYS A 269 -17.10 12.44 1.81
C LYS A 269 -16.33 12.60 3.11
N GLN A 270 -16.94 13.24 4.12
CA GLN A 270 -16.32 13.38 5.44
C GLN A 270 -16.10 12.02 6.12
N ARG A 271 -17.07 11.10 6.06
CA ARG A 271 -16.92 9.77 6.66
C ARG A 271 -15.88 8.93 5.92
N ALA A 272 -15.80 9.03 4.59
CA ALA A 272 -14.73 8.40 3.82
C ALA A 272 -13.34 8.93 4.23
N LYS A 273 -13.21 10.26 4.38
CA LYS A 273 -11.98 10.88 4.87
C LYS A 273 -11.59 10.38 6.27
N THR A 274 -12.52 10.43 7.22
CA THR A 274 -12.26 9.97 8.59
C THR A 274 -11.90 8.49 8.65
N PHE A 275 -12.55 7.65 7.84
CA PHE A 275 -12.18 6.24 7.69
C PHE A 275 -10.74 6.08 7.21
N LEU A 276 -10.35 6.78 6.13
CA LEU A 276 -8.98 6.75 5.60
C LEU A 276 -7.95 7.26 6.62
N ASP A 277 -8.21 8.40 7.27
CA ASP A 277 -7.28 8.98 8.25
C ASP A 277 -6.98 7.98 9.38
N ASN A 278 -8.02 7.31 9.90
CA ASN A 278 -7.87 6.30 10.94
C ASN A 278 -7.08 5.08 10.45
N CYS A 279 -7.42 4.57 9.26
CA CYS A 279 -6.68 3.46 8.66
C CYS A 279 -5.21 3.79 8.42
N TYR A 280 -4.89 5.01 7.96
CA TYR A 280 -3.52 5.45 7.73
C TYR A 280 -2.74 5.53 9.03
N ALA A 281 -3.35 6.04 10.11
CA ALA A 281 -2.73 6.04 11.43
C ALA A 281 -2.45 4.60 11.90
N SER A 282 -3.40 3.68 11.70
CA SER A 282 -3.22 2.26 12.01
C SER A 282 -2.08 1.62 11.22
N ILE A 283 -2.03 1.81 9.89
CA ILE A 283 -0.92 1.29 9.07
C ILE A 283 0.42 1.93 9.47
N SER A 284 0.47 3.24 9.69
CA SER A 284 1.71 3.91 10.10
C SER A 284 2.26 3.37 11.42
N SER A 285 1.38 2.92 12.33
CA SER A 285 1.78 2.36 13.62
C SER A 285 2.45 0.98 13.54
N THR A 286 2.41 0.30 12.39
CA THR A 286 3.12 -0.97 12.21
C THR A 286 4.60 -0.78 11.90
N GLU A 287 5.01 0.44 11.53
CA GLU A 287 6.38 0.79 11.12
C GLU A 287 6.94 0.01 9.91
N VAL A 288 6.13 -0.85 9.27
CA VAL A 288 6.52 -1.68 8.10
C VAL A 288 7.14 -0.84 6.98
N PHE A 289 6.61 0.37 6.76
CA PHE A 289 7.06 1.28 5.71
C PHE A 289 8.04 2.36 6.21
N ALA A 290 8.34 2.43 7.51
CA ALA A 290 9.18 3.48 8.08
C ALA A 290 10.59 3.51 7.46
N PRO A 291 11.29 2.38 7.24
CA PRO A 291 12.62 2.41 6.61
C PRO A 291 12.59 2.97 5.18
N ILE A 292 11.55 2.65 4.41
CA ILE A 292 11.35 3.15 3.04
C ILE A 292 11.16 4.67 3.05
N LEU A 293 10.30 5.17 3.95
CA LEU A 293 10.02 6.60 4.07
C LEU A 293 11.25 7.40 4.49
N VAL A 294 12.05 6.88 5.42
CA VAL A 294 13.32 7.49 5.83
C VAL A 294 14.28 7.58 4.64
N ARG A 295 14.45 6.49 3.87
CA ARG A 295 15.31 6.47 2.68
C ARG A 295 14.85 7.49 1.64
N MET A 296 13.55 7.55 1.35
CA MET A 296 12.98 8.52 0.42
C MET A 296 13.25 9.97 0.84
N GLU A 297 13.17 10.28 2.13
CA GLU A 297 13.45 11.64 2.62
C GLU A 297 14.93 12.00 2.50
N LEU A 298 15.83 11.07 2.85
CA LEU A 298 17.28 11.23 2.66
C LEU A 298 17.65 11.46 1.19
N GLU A 299 16.99 10.77 0.25
CA GLU A 299 17.19 10.95 -1.18
C GLU A 299 16.70 12.32 -1.68
N LYS A 300 15.55 12.80 -1.18
CA LYS A 300 15.04 14.15 -1.46
C LYS A 300 16.00 15.23 -0.96
N GLU A 301 16.52 15.10 0.26
CA GLU A 301 17.51 16.03 0.81
C GLU A 301 18.80 16.07 -0.02
N LYS A 302 19.32 14.90 -0.40
CA LYS A 302 20.51 14.78 -1.27
C LYS A 302 20.26 15.46 -2.62
N ALA A 303 19.09 15.27 -3.23
CA ALA A 303 18.71 15.91 -4.47
C ALA A 303 18.58 17.45 -4.34
N ALA A 304 18.01 17.94 -3.24
CA ALA A 304 17.89 19.37 -2.94
C ALA A 304 19.27 20.03 -2.76
N LYS A 305 20.18 19.41 -2.01
CA LYS A 305 21.57 19.88 -1.81
C LYS A 305 22.34 19.94 -3.15
N LYS A 306 22.14 18.96 -4.04
CA LYS A 306 22.73 18.95 -5.40
C LYS A 306 22.21 20.10 -6.27
N LYS A 307 20.91 20.40 -6.22
CA LYS A 307 20.30 21.54 -6.93
C LYS A 307 20.75 22.89 -6.38
N GLY A 308 20.90 23.03 -5.06
CA GLY A 308 21.42 24.25 -4.42
C GLY A 308 22.88 24.55 -4.79
N ARG A 309 23.73 23.51 -4.84
CA ARG A 309 25.14 23.64 -5.25
C ARG A 309 25.31 23.94 -6.74
N ALA A 310 24.38 23.49 -7.59
CA ALA A 310 24.35 23.83 -9.01
C ALA A 310 23.91 25.30 -9.26
N ARG A 311 22.93 25.81 -8.49
CA ARG A 311 22.54 27.23 -8.54
C ARG A 311 23.64 28.17 -8.06
N LYS A 312 24.38 27.81 -6.99
CA LYS A 312 25.49 28.64 -6.47
C LYS A 312 26.73 28.68 -7.37
N LYS A 313 26.84 27.78 -8.36
CA LYS A 313 27.90 27.77 -9.38
C LYS A 313 27.56 28.55 -10.65
N THR A 314 26.32 29.07 -10.76
CA THR A 314 25.83 29.77 -11.97
C THR A 314 25.54 31.26 -11.74
N GLU A 315 25.82 31.79 -10.54
CA GLU A 315 25.88 33.24 -10.33
C GLU A 315 27.22 33.79 -10.86
N PRO A 316 27.21 34.77 -11.78
CA PRO A 316 28.43 35.45 -12.20
C PRO A 316 28.93 36.37 -11.07
N ASP A 317 30.26 36.41 -10.88
CA ASP A 317 30.93 37.26 -9.89
C ASP A 317 30.46 38.72 -9.99
N PRO A 318 30.25 39.43 -8.86
CA PRO A 318 29.97 40.84 -8.90
C PRO A 318 31.24 41.56 -9.36
N VAL A 319 31.13 42.22 -10.52
CA VAL A 319 32.15 43.11 -11.07
C VAL A 319 32.51 44.16 -10.02
N THR A 320 33.76 44.14 -9.58
CA THR A 320 34.38 45.16 -8.76
C THR A 320 34.64 46.40 -9.62
N GLU A 321 33.74 47.38 -9.58
CA GLU A 321 34.06 48.74 -10.01
C GLU A 321 34.59 49.57 -8.84
N SER A 322 35.86 49.93 -8.97
CA SER A 322 36.55 50.95 -8.19
C SER A 322 36.37 52.31 -8.88
N THR A 323 35.95 53.33 -8.13
CA THR A 323 36.31 54.75 -8.42
C THR A 323 36.13 55.65 -7.18
N THR A 324 37.28 56.01 -6.61
CA THR A 324 37.72 57.34 -6.15
C THR A 324 36.71 58.42 -5.70
N THR A 325 36.79 58.71 -4.39
CA THR A 325 36.95 60.02 -3.71
C THR A 325 36.24 61.29 -4.23
N SER A 326 35.45 61.93 -3.35
CA SER A 326 35.67 63.34 -2.97
C SER A 326 34.98 63.72 -1.65
N ASN A 327 35.65 64.59 -0.89
CA ASN A 327 35.30 65.13 0.43
C ASN A 327 34.15 66.13 0.39
N GLY A 328 33.40 66.26 1.50
CA GLY A 328 32.47 67.37 1.69
C GLY A 328 31.73 67.41 3.04
N HIS A 329 32.43 67.82 4.09
CA HIS A 329 31.99 68.70 5.20
C HIS A 329 30.56 68.63 5.79
N SER A 330 30.55 68.37 7.10
CA SER A 330 30.00 69.22 8.18
C SER A 330 28.55 69.04 8.71
N ALA A 331 28.52 68.63 9.98
CA ALA A 331 27.88 69.25 11.15
C ALA A 331 26.37 69.11 11.46
N ASN A 332 26.17 68.74 12.74
CA ASN A 332 25.05 69.06 13.65
C ASN A 332 23.67 68.46 13.32
N GLY A 333 22.85 68.01 14.26
CA GLY A 333 22.86 68.01 15.72
C GLY A 333 21.57 67.27 16.19
N VAL A 334 21.64 66.55 17.31
CA VAL A 334 20.96 66.92 18.57
C VAL A 334 19.51 66.39 18.73
N ASN A 335 19.36 65.59 19.79
CA ASN A 335 18.19 65.33 20.68
C ASN A 335 17.02 64.49 20.16
N SER A 336 16.68 63.33 20.77
CA SER A 336 16.32 62.98 22.16
C SER A 336 14.84 63.21 22.50
N ASN A 337 14.11 62.12 22.75
CA ASN A 337 13.34 61.82 23.98
C ASN A 337 12.35 60.70 23.68
N THR A 338 12.48 59.49 24.24
CA THR A 338 12.05 59.03 25.57
C THR A 338 10.57 59.20 25.92
N VAL A 339 9.91 58.03 25.93
CA VAL A 339 9.06 57.44 26.99
C VAL A 339 7.97 58.31 27.64
N THR A 340 6.73 57.84 27.52
CA THR A 340 5.79 57.77 28.66
C THR A 340 4.93 56.52 28.57
N GLU A 341 5.08 55.65 29.57
CA GLU A 341 4.13 54.60 29.96
C GLU A 341 2.86 55.21 30.58
N SER A 342 1.72 54.54 30.42
CA SER A 342 0.66 54.53 31.43
C SER A 342 -0.25 53.30 31.25
N ASN A 343 -0.20 52.41 32.24
CA ASN A 343 -1.10 51.29 32.53
C ASN A 343 -2.53 51.77 32.85
N ASN A 344 -3.58 51.02 32.47
CA ASN A 344 -4.25 50.05 33.36
C ASN A 344 -5.57 49.46 32.80
N ASN A 345 -5.75 48.17 33.13
CA ASN A 345 -6.98 47.44 33.47
C ASN A 345 -7.86 46.72 32.42
N ASN A 346 -7.68 45.38 32.46
CA ASN A 346 -8.67 44.32 32.73
C ASN A 346 -9.75 43.95 31.70
N GLY A 347 -9.61 42.72 31.19
CA GLY A 347 -10.68 41.90 30.62
C GLY A 347 -10.14 40.50 30.27
N ASP A 348 -10.69 39.48 30.92
CA ASP A 348 -10.34 38.05 30.86
C ASP A 348 -10.15 37.46 29.45
N SER A 349 -9.17 36.57 29.33
CA SER A 349 -9.00 35.61 28.22
C SER A 349 -9.63 34.25 28.59
N PRO A 350 -9.78 33.32 27.62
CA PRO A 350 -8.69 32.36 27.50
C PRO A 350 -8.17 32.25 26.06
N LEU A 351 -6.84 32.27 26.02
CA LEU A 351 -5.97 32.15 24.87
C LEU A 351 -6.10 30.76 24.25
N VAL A 352 -6.28 30.75 22.93
CA VAL A 352 -6.05 29.59 22.07
C VAL A 352 -4.55 29.34 22.06
N VAL A 353 -4.09 28.28 22.73
CA VAL A 353 -2.72 27.78 22.59
C VAL A 353 -2.65 26.98 21.29
N THR A 354 -2.23 27.63 20.21
CA THR A 354 -1.69 26.93 19.04
C THR A 354 -0.26 26.52 19.36
N ALA A 355 -0.09 25.31 19.89
CA ALA A 355 1.22 24.67 19.94
C ALA A 355 1.48 24.02 18.57
N GLU A 356 2.24 24.69 17.72
CA GLU A 356 2.90 24.04 16.60
C GLU A 356 3.95 23.07 17.16
N PRO A 357 4.02 21.81 16.67
CA PRO A 357 5.12 20.94 17.05
C PRO A 357 6.39 21.45 16.37
N VAL A 358 7.38 21.85 17.17
CA VAL A 358 8.74 22.15 16.72
C VAL A 358 9.27 20.90 16.02
N SER A 359 9.56 21.01 14.72
CA SER A 359 10.17 19.93 13.94
C SER A 359 11.56 19.63 14.49
N LYS A 360 11.75 18.44 15.07
CA LYS A 360 13.07 17.95 15.46
C LYS A 360 13.96 17.79 14.22
N SER A 361 15.25 18.09 14.36
CA SER A 361 16.22 17.90 13.26
C SER A 361 16.51 16.42 13.03
N ALA A 362 16.95 16.06 11.81
CA ALA A 362 17.33 14.69 11.47
C ALA A 362 18.35 14.09 12.47
N ASP A 363 19.32 14.89 12.92
CA ASP A 363 20.30 14.47 13.92
C ASP A 363 19.67 14.08 15.27
N GLN A 364 18.55 14.71 15.67
CA GLN A 364 17.84 14.39 16.92
C GLN A 364 17.00 13.11 16.82
N LEU A 365 16.54 12.75 15.62
CA LEU A 365 15.82 11.50 15.39
C LEU A 365 16.78 10.30 15.29
N MET A 366 17.99 10.52 14.76
CA MET A 366 19.01 9.48 14.63
C MET A 366 19.63 9.09 15.99
N ASP A 367 19.80 10.06 16.91
CA ASP A 367 20.26 9.79 18.28
C ASP A 367 19.22 9.02 19.11
N GLU A 368 17.91 9.24 18.86
CA GLU A 368 16.83 8.47 19.52
C GLU A 368 16.76 7.01 19.01
N MET A 369 17.25 6.74 17.80
CA MET A 369 17.21 5.42 17.16
C MET A 369 18.51 4.59 17.32
N ASN A 370 19.54 5.12 17.97
CA ASN A 370 20.82 4.44 18.23
C ASN A 370 21.50 3.84 16.98
N ILE A 371 21.37 4.49 15.82
CA ILE A 371 21.97 4.05 14.55
C ILE A 371 23.36 4.69 14.42
N ASN A 372 24.39 3.85 14.35
CA ASN A 372 25.78 4.32 14.22
C ASN A 372 26.15 4.53 12.74
N LEU A 373 26.61 5.74 12.41
CA LEU A 373 27.01 6.17 11.05
C LEU A 373 28.19 5.38 10.46
N SER A 374 28.87 4.54 11.24
CA SER A 374 29.98 3.71 10.77
C SER A 374 29.56 2.40 10.11
N GLU A 375 28.26 2.05 10.09
CA GLU A 375 27.75 0.78 9.55
C GLU A 375 26.84 0.94 8.31
N LEU A 376 26.76 2.15 7.73
CA LEU A 376 26.05 2.44 6.48
C LEU A 376 26.99 2.58 5.27
#